data_AF-A0A931CSH7-F1
#
_entry.id   AF-A0A931CSH7-F1
#
_cell.length_a   1.000
_cell.length_b   1.000
_cell.length_c   1.000
_cell.angle_alpha   90.00
_cell.angle_beta   90.00
_cell.angle_gamma   90.00
#
_symmetry.space_group_name_H-M   'P 1'
#
loop_
_entity.id
_entity.type
_entity.pdbx_description
1 polymer ?
#
loop_
_entity_poly.entity_id
_entity_poly.type
_entity_poly.pdbx_seq_one_letter_code
_entity_poly.pdbx_strand_id
1 'polypeptide(L)'
;MPNEKLPTQPFLRTAIFASLLGLLLAGCSSPVAQPPASDPPKVTETGAQRPPSSPPIATSTSTSTSTSTSTGATTSASTGATTSAPAAPKAWPEVVAEVQSGVGQLSVTRCDGSSTGTGFLVAPDLVVTAAHVVDQASAITASLDGTAIRGVVLGFNKLADLALVRMNTPVSGHQFTFETIEPALGIDVAALGYPDGKTLTLTRGVVSGLHRDIDLGIGFIGDMIQTDAAINPGNSGGPLLGQDGLVSGVVSAYLPQAQSTAYAVAASRVAKAVKEWQARGVPLAPVDCGGAPAPDSGVFSMKVSSSHDQANNVGQALLLHGQGINRGAYAAAFKQLTPELGASFGGEAKWSEGLGSSYWTKLDVVNVIGAGNSLVVNVLLQTRQDAAHGVAGQTCSDWRIAYTMAWDGAAWRIAGTALPHGGPQACT
;
A
#
# COMPACT_ATOMS: atom_id res chain seq x y z
N MET A 1 -38.33 45.98 45.89
CA MET A 1 -38.44 45.09 44.72
C MET A 1 -37.03 44.68 44.30
N PRO A 2 -36.56 43.49 44.70
CA PRO A 2 -35.31 42.92 44.20
C PRO A 2 -35.59 42.14 42.90
N ASN A 3 -34.75 42.33 41.88
CA ASN A 3 -34.81 41.54 40.65
C ASN A 3 -33.98 40.26 40.83
N GLU A 4 -34.67 39.12 40.79
CA GLU A 4 -34.11 37.77 40.75
C GLU A 4 -33.19 37.58 39.54
N LYS A 5 -31.96 37.12 39.80
CA LYS A 5 -31.11 36.48 38.79
C LYS A 5 -31.35 34.97 38.88
N LEU A 6 -31.95 34.39 37.83
CA LEU A 6 -32.01 32.94 37.65
C LEU A 6 -30.60 32.36 37.43
N PRO A 7 -30.25 31.23 38.06
CA PRO A 7 -29.02 30.49 37.76
C PRO A 7 -29.23 29.56 36.55
N THR A 8 -28.43 29.71 35.51
CA THR A 8 -28.33 28.73 34.41
C THR A 8 -27.51 27.53 34.87
N GLN A 9 -28.20 26.42 35.11
CA GLN A 9 -27.66 25.09 35.37
C GLN A 9 -26.95 24.51 34.11
N PRO A 10 -25.91 23.67 34.26
CA PRO A 10 -25.24 23.02 33.15
C PRO A 10 -26.06 21.84 32.62
N PHE A 11 -26.29 21.80 31.30
CA PHE A 11 -26.94 20.68 30.64
C PHE A 11 -26.01 19.47 30.62
N LEU A 12 -26.30 18.46 31.45
CA LEU A 12 -25.86 17.08 31.24
C LEU A 12 -26.41 16.59 29.89
N ARG A 13 -25.53 16.34 28.92
CA ARG A 13 -25.85 15.55 27.73
C ARG A 13 -25.14 14.21 27.82
N THR A 14 -25.84 13.23 28.39
CA THR A 14 -25.45 11.82 28.38
C THR A 14 -25.65 11.29 26.96
N ALA A 15 -24.56 11.02 26.24
CA ALA A 15 -24.61 10.33 24.95
C ALA A 15 -24.95 8.85 25.19
N ILE A 16 -26.10 8.43 24.69
CA ILE A 16 -26.64 7.08 24.78
C ILE A 16 -25.81 6.16 23.88
N PHE A 17 -25.05 5.24 24.48
CA PHE A 17 -24.45 4.08 23.81
C PHE A 17 -25.27 2.82 24.13
N ALA A 18 -25.49 2.00 23.09
CA ALA A 18 -26.12 0.68 23.05
C ALA A 18 -27.65 0.61 22.81
N SER A 19 -28.02 0.09 21.64
CA SER A 19 -29.10 -0.90 21.36
C SER A 19 -29.05 -1.17 19.85
N LEU A 20 -29.07 -2.40 19.33
CA LEU A 20 -30.07 -3.43 19.57
C LEU A 20 -29.50 -4.87 19.56
N LEU A 21 -29.99 -5.66 20.52
CA LEU A 21 -30.11 -7.12 20.48
C LEU A 21 -31.58 -7.44 20.12
N GLY A 22 -31.83 -8.59 19.49
CA GLY A 22 -32.96 -8.84 18.59
C GLY A 22 -34.33 -9.17 19.21
N LEU A 23 -35.31 -9.38 18.32
CA LEU A 23 -36.53 -10.13 18.61
C LEU A 23 -37.02 -10.88 17.35
N LEU A 24 -37.16 -12.20 17.49
CA LEU A 24 -37.93 -13.08 16.60
C LEU A 24 -39.43 -12.77 16.74
N LEU A 25 -40.17 -12.75 15.63
CA LEU A 25 -41.57 -13.20 15.58
C LEU A 25 -41.94 -13.59 14.13
N ALA A 26 -42.70 -14.68 14.03
CA ALA A 26 -43.13 -15.34 12.81
C ALA A 26 -44.42 -14.74 12.23
N GLY A 27 -44.55 -14.86 10.90
CA GLY A 27 -45.81 -15.13 10.20
C GLY A 27 -46.72 -13.94 9.84
N CYS A 28 -46.76 -13.56 8.56
CA CYS A 28 -47.90 -13.84 7.67
C CYS A 28 -47.68 -13.22 6.27
N SER A 29 -47.87 -14.05 5.26
CA SER A 29 -47.71 -13.77 3.84
C SER A 29 -48.85 -12.93 3.27
N SER A 30 -48.53 -12.01 2.35
CA SER A 30 -49.38 -11.69 1.20
C SER A 30 -48.53 -11.05 0.08
N PRO A 31 -48.83 -11.34 -1.20
CA PRO A 31 -47.92 -11.08 -2.31
C PRO A 31 -48.05 -9.63 -2.80
N VAL A 32 -46.91 -8.94 -2.94
CA VAL A 32 -46.84 -7.70 -3.71
C VAL A 32 -46.50 -8.05 -5.15
N ALA A 33 -47.37 -7.63 -6.07
CA ALA A 33 -47.23 -7.82 -7.51
C ALA A 33 -45.98 -7.10 -8.04
N GLN A 34 -45.15 -7.85 -8.74
CA GLN A 34 -43.94 -7.38 -9.41
C GLN A 34 -44.33 -6.85 -10.80
N PRO A 35 -43.98 -5.61 -11.19
CA PRO A 35 -44.16 -5.15 -12.57
C PRO A 35 -43.25 -5.95 -13.52
N PRO A 36 -43.66 -6.17 -14.78
CA PRO A 36 -42.92 -7.02 -15.71
C PRO A 36 -41.55 -6.43 -16.03
N ALA A 37 -40.53 -7.30 -16.02
CA ALA A 37 -39.18 -7.00 -16.46
C ALA A 37 -39.21 -6.60 -17.95
N SER A 38 -38.63 -5.45 -18.27
CA SER A 38 -38.29 -5.06 -19.62
C SER A 38 -37.10 -5.91 -20.10
N ASP A 39 -37.26 -6.62 -21.21
CA ASP A 39 -36.20 -7.38 -21.87
C ASP A 39 -34.96 -6.51 -22.11
N PRO A 40 -33.73 -7.03 -21.88
CA PRO A 40 -32.53 -6.34 -22.31
C PRO A 40 -32.45 -6.32 -23.84
N PRO A 41 -31.92 -5.24 -24.44
CA PRO A 41 -31.79 -5.16 -25.90
C PRO A 41 -30.84 -6.26 -26.41
N LYS A 42 -31.33 -7.02 -27.38
CA LYS A 42 -30.58 -7.98 -28.18
C LYS A 42 -29.43 -7.26 -28.88
N VAL A 43 -28.20 -7.47 -28.40
CA VAL A 43 -27.00 -7.01 -29.10
C VAL A 43 -26.83 -7.88 -30.34
N THR A 44 -26.96 -7.26 -31.51
CA THR A 44 -26.63 -7.86 -32.80
C THR A 44 -25.12 -8.11 -32.84
N GLU A 45 -24.69 -9.37 -32.74
CA GLU A 45 -23.33 -9.77 -33.10
C GLU A 45 -23.05 -9.38 -34.55
N THR A 46 -22.27 -8.31 -34.71
CA THR A 46 -21.66 -7.98 -35.99
C THR A 46 -20.35 -8.74 -36.03
N GLY A 47 -20.25 -9.70 -36.95
CA GLY A 47 -19.15 -10.66 -37.04
C GLY A 47 -17.78 -9.97 -37.10
N ALA A 48 -16.96 -10.25 -36.08
CA ALA A 48 -15.53 -9.98 -36.13
C ALA A 48 -14.87 -11.06 -37.01
N GLN A 49 -14.46 -10.67 -38.21
CA GLN A 49 -13.56 -11.47 -39.04
C GLN A 49 -12.22 -11.64 -38.32
N ARG A 50 -11.90 -12.89 -38.01
CA ARG A 50 -10.58 -13.34 -37.56
C ARG A 50 -9.53 -12.98 -38.63
N PRO A 51 -8.41 -12.31 -38.29
CA PRO A 51 -7.32 -12.13 -39.24
C PRO A 51 -6.68 -13.50 -39.56
N PRO A 52 -6.25 -13.74 -40.82
CA PRO A 52 -5.68 -15.01 -41.21
C PRO A 52 -4.34 -15.28 -40.54
N SER A 53 -4.22 -16.49 -39.99
CA SER A 53 -2.97 -17.10 -39.51
C SER A 53 -1.92 -17.14 -40.62
N SER A 54 -0.73 -16.62 -40.34
CA SER A 54 0.44 -16.75 -41.22
C SER A 54 0.92 -18.21 -41.28
N PRO A 55 1.40 -18.69 -42.45
CA PRO A 55 1.93 -20.05 -42.59
C PRO A 55 3.31 -20.21 -41.92
N PRO A 56 3.71 -21.43 -41.55
CA PRO A 56 5.01 -21.70 -40.92
C PRO A 56 6.15 -21.50 -41.93
N ILE A 57 7.16 -20.72 -41.52
CA ILE A 57 8.42 -20.58 -42.24
C ILE A 57 9.22 -21.88 -42.07
N ALA A 58 9.58 -22.48 -43.20
CA ALA A 58 10.39 -23.68 -43.28
C ALA A 58 11.84 -23.40 -42.83
N THR A 59 12.32 -24.27 -41.95
CA THR A 59 13.71 -24.43 -41.55
C THR A 59 14.59 -24.72 -42.77
N SER A 60 15.54 -23.83 -43.06
CA SER A 60 16.64 -24.10 -43.97
C SER A 60 17.96 -23.97 -43.21
N THR A 61 18.42 -25.12 -42.71
CA THR A 61 19.75 -25.33 -42.15
C THR A 61 20.77 -25.21 -43.28
N SER A 62 21.59 -24.16 -43.26
CA SER A 62 22.81 -24.08 -44.07
C SER A 62 24.02 -23.97 -43.15
N THR A 63 24.59 -25.13 -42.86
CA THR A 63 25.86 -25.31 -42.17
C THR A 63 26.98 -24.82 -43.09
N SER A 64 27.68 -23.75 -42.70
CA SER A 64 28.96 -23.37 -43.31
C SER A 64 30.05 -23.40 -42.24
N THR A 65 30.71 -24.55 -42.18
CA THR A 65 31.93 -24.78 -41.40
C THR A 65 33.08 -24.01 -42.05
N SER A 66 33.62 -23.01 -41.36
CA SER A 66 34.91 -22.41 -41.70
C SER A 66 35.89 -22.62 -40.55
N THR A 67 36.72 -23.64 -40.74
CA THR A 67 37.89 -23.96 -39.93
C THR A 67 38.95 -22.89 -40.16
N SER A 68 39.36 -22.16 -39.12
CA SER A 68 40.58 -21.37 -39.14
C SER A 68 41.54 -21.87 -38.06
N THR A 69 42.73 -22.19 -38.54
CA THR A 69 43.83 -22.88 -37.88
C THR A 69 44.53 -21.97 -36.87
N SER A 70 44.85 -22.53 -35.71
CA SER A 70 45.68 -21.89 -34.68
C SER A 70 47.17 -21.98 -35.02
N THR A 71 47.93 -20.91 -34.75
CA THR A 71 49.39 -20.98 -34.64
C THR A 71 49.92 -19.95 -33.65
N GLY A 72 50.49 -20.44 -32.54
CA GLY A 72 51.76 -20.00 -31.96
C GLY A 72 51.96 -18.57 -31.42
N ALA A 73 51.81 -18.44 -30.10
CA ALA A 73 52.72 -17.83 -29.09
C ALA A 73 53.51 -16.53 -29.38
N THR A 74 53.48 -15.57 -28.43
CA THR A 74 54.55 -15.32 -27.43
C THR A 74 54.17 -14.17 -26.47
N THR A 75 54.63 -14.31 -25.23
CA THR A 75 54.51 -13.48 -24.01
C THR A 75 54.79 -11.98 -24.11
N SER A 76 54.05 -11.18 -23.34
CA SER A 76 54.60 -10.07 -22.53
C SER A 76 53.66 -9.74 -21.37
N ALA A 77 54.22 -9.78 -20.16
CA ALA A 77 53.56 -9.41 -18.91
C ALA A 77 53.50 -7.88 -18.79
N SER A 78 52.32 -7.35 -18.48
CA SER A 78 52.12 -6.00 -18.00
C SER A 78 51.14 -6.06 -16.84
N THR A 79 51.59 -5.56 -15.69
CA THR A 79 50.87 -5.43 -14.43
C THR A 79 49.67 -4.50 -14.63
N GLY A 80 48.51 -5.06 -14.97
CA GLY A 80 47.25 -4.36 -15.14
C GLY A 80 46.32 -4.63 -13.95
N ALA A 81 45.72 -3.56 -13.44
CA ALA A 81 44.73 -3.59 -12.38
C ALA A 81 43.70 -4.71 -12.60
N THR A 82 43.41 -5.48 -11.55
CA THR A 82 42.33 -6.46 -11.55
C THR A 82 41.00 -5.71 -11.63
N THR A 83 40.59 -5.33 -12.83
CA THR A 83 39.18 -5.18 -13.16
C THR A 83 38.61 -6.59 -13.07
N SER A 84 38.02 -6.92 -11.92
CA SER A 84 37.23 -8.13 -11.78
C SER A 84 36.22 -8.15 -12.92
N ALA A 85 36.28 -9.20 -13.75
CA ALA A 85 35.28 -9.42 -14.79
C ALA A 85 33.88 -9.34 -14.16
N PRO A 86 32.87 -8.76 -14.84
CA PRO A 86 31.52 -8.70 -14.33
C PRO A 86 31.09 -10.10 -13.91
N ALA A 87 30.57 -10.23 -12.68
CA ALA A 87 30.03 -11.49 -12.21
C ALA A 87 28.97 -11.99 -13.21
N ALA A 88 28.93 -13.30 -13.45
CA ALA A 88 27.89 -13.87 -14.30
C ALA A 88 26.50 -13.51 -13.77
N PRO A 89 25.51 -13.26 -14.64
CA PRO A 89 24.17 -12.86 -14.21
C PRO A 89 23.53 -13.96 -13.36
N LYS A 90 22.95 -13.61 -12.20
CA LYS A 90 22.24 -14.54 -11.33
C LYS A 90 20.87 -14.90 -11.93
N ALA A 91 20.33 -16.05 -11.52
CA ALA A 91 18.95 -16.40 -11.85
C ALA A 91 17.97 -15.55 -11.01
N TRP A 92 16.84 -15.14 -11.57
CA TRP A 92 15.85 -14.31 -10.86
C TRP A 92 15.37 -14.87 -9.51
N PRO A 93 15.13 -16.18 -9.32
CA PRO A 93 14.78 -16.71 -8.00
C PRO A 93 15.86 -16.47 -6.94
N GLU A 94 17.14 -16.49 -7.33
CA GLU A 94 18.26 -16.21 -6.43
C GLU A 94 18.28 -14.73 -6.05
N VAL A 95 18.11 -13.83 -7.03
CA VAL A 95 18.00 -12.39 -6.79
C VAL A 95 16.84 -12.09 -5.84
N VAL A 96 15.65 -12.64 -6.09
CA VAL A 96 14.48 -12.43 -5.22
C VAL A 96 14.73 -12.94 -3.80
N ALA A 97 15.29 -14.14 -3.65
CA ALA A 97 15.58 -14.70 -2.34
C ALA A 97 16.55 -13.80 -1.53
N GLU A 98 17.52 -13.18 -2.19
CA GLU A 98 18.49 -12.27 -1.59
C GLU A 98 17.87 -10.92 -1.18
N VAL A 99 16.99 -10.35 -2.00
CA VAL A 99 16.58 -8.95 -1.85
C VAL A 99 15.17 -8.73 -1.30
N GLN A 100 14.30 -9.75 -1.29
CA GLN A 100 12.87 -9.59 -0.96
C GLN A 100 12.62 -9.00 0.44
N SER A 101 13.47 -9.28 1.43
CA SER A 101 13.34 -8.74 2.80
C SER A 101 13.52 -7.22 2.87
N GLY A 102 14.13 -6.63 1.83
CA GLY A 102 14.31 -5.20 1.69
C GLY A 102 13.14 -4.47 1.02
N VAL A 103 12.17 -5.19 0.46
CA VAL A 103 11.04 -4.61 -0.28
C VAL A 103 9.79 -4.65 0.59
N GLY A 104 9.15 -3.49 0.72
CA GLY A 104 7.99 -3.32 1.59
C GLY A 104 6.78 -2.74 0.86
N GLN A 105 5.60 -3.09 1.35
CA GLN A 105 4.36 -2.44 0.94
C GLN A 105 4.21 -1.13 1.72
N LEU A 106 3.95 -0.04 1.01
CA LEU A 106 3.59 1.23 1.62
C LEU A 106 2.08 1.40 1.64
N SER A 107 1.55 1.71 2.82
CA SER A 107 0.18 2.16 3.04
C SER A 107 0.21 3.63 3.41
N VAL A 108 -0.39 4.47 2.55
CA VAL A 108 -0.37 5.93 2.68
C VAL A 108 -1.78 6.44 2.89
N THR A 109 -1.96 7.27 3.91
CA THR A 109 -3.21 7.97 4.16
C THR A 109 -3.09 9.42 3.72
N ARG A 110 -4.17 9.95 3.14
CA ARG A 110 -4.36 11.35 2.77
C ARG A 110 -5.66 11.84 3.39
N CYS A 111 -5.92 13.15 3.30
CA CYS A 111 -7.15 13.72 3.84
C CYS A 111 -8.40 13.27 3.07
N ASP A 112 -8.26 12.88 1.80
CA ASP A 112 -9.34 12.46 0.89
C ASP A 112 -9.45 10.94 0.70
N GLY A 113 -8.52 10.15 1.25
CA GLY A 113 -8.51 8.70 1.11
C GLY A 113 -7.19 8.03 1.51
N SER A 114 -6.92 6.87 0.91
CA SER A 114 -5.68 6.12 1.10
C SER A 114 -5.18 5.56 -0.23
N SER A 115 -3.88 5.32 -0.32
CA SER A 115 -3.27 4.57 -1.43
C SER A 115 -2.28 3.56 -0.91
N THR A 116 -1.94 2.60 -1.77
CA THR A 116 -0.85 1.67 -1.57
C THR A 116 0.23 1.87 -2.64
N GLY A 117 1.45 1.44 -2.31
CA GLY A 117 2.57 1.42 -3.24
C GLY A 117 3.65 0.46 -2.74
N THR A 118 4.79 0.49 -3.39
CA THR A 118 5.98 -0.25 -2.99
C THR A 118 7.06 0.73 -2.55
N GLY A 119 7.89 0.31 -1.60
CA GLY A 119 9.18 0.95 -1.33
C GLY A 119 10.24 -0.07 -1.02
N PHE A 120 11.50 0.34 -0.99
CA PHE A 120 12.61 -0.55 -0.65
C PHE A 120 13.67 0.14 0.21
N LEU A 121 14.33 -0.64 1.06
CA LEU A 121 15.33 -0.15 2.01
C LEU A 121 16.62 0.24 1.29
N VAL A 122 17.14 1.42 1.63
CA VAL A 122 18.51 1.87 1.25
C VAL A 122 19.39 2.09 2.49
N ALA A 123 18.79 2.04 3.68
CA ALA A 123 19.42 1.97 4.98
C ALA A 123 18.44 1.32 5.97
N PRO A 124 18.84 0.96 7.20
CA PRO A 124 17.98 0.28 8.16
C PRO A 124 16.66 1.01 8.45
N ASP A 125 16.63 2.34 8.36
CA ASP A 125 15.45 3.16 8.61
C ASP A 125 15.04 4.02 7.41
N LEU A 126 15.58 3.78 6.21
CA LEU A 126 15.33 4.61 5.04
C LEU A 126 14.77 3.80 3.88
N VAL A 127 13.61 4.23 3.39
CA VAL A 127 12.86 3.59 2.30
C VAL A 127 12.76 4.56 1.13
N VAL A 128 13.19 4.14 -0.06
CA VAL A 128 12.92 4.84 -1.32
C VAL A 128 11.56 4.41 -1.86
N THR A 129 10.83 5.36 -2.44
CA THR A 129 9.57 5.11 -3.15
C THR A 129 9.31 6.20 -4.21
N ALA A 130 8.19 6.11 -4.92
CA ALA A 130 7.77 7.11 -5.87
C ALA A 130 7.11 8.30 -5.15
N ALA A 131 7.26 9.51 -5.69
CA ALA A 131 6.70 10.72 -5.06
C ALA A 131 5.17 10.63 -5.00
N HIS A 132 4.50 10.26 -6.08
CA HIS A 132 3.03 10.21 -6.10
C HIS A 132 2.44 9.22 -5.08
N VAL A 133 3.19 8.18 -4.67
CA VAL A 133 2.77 7.25 -3.61
C VAL A 133 2.58 7.98 -2.28
N VAL A 134 3.45 8.95 -1.98
CA VAL A 134 3.48 9.69 -0.71
C VAL A 134 3.04 11.16 -0.82
N ASP A 135 2.67 11.62 -2.02
CA ASP A 135 2.16 12.99 -2.22
C ASP A 135 0.94 13.22 -1.34
N GLN A 136 0.87 14.37 -0.68
CA GLN A 136 -0.16 14.74 0.29
C GLN A 136 -0.34 13.74 1.46
N ALA A 137 0.69 12.94 1.79
CA ALA A 137 0.59 11.98 2.88
C ALA A 137 0.37 12.70 4.24
N SER A 138 -0.70 12.32 4.92
CA SER A 138 -0.92 12.63 6.34
C SER A 138 -0.28 11.57 7.24
N ALA A 139 -0.10 10.33 6.74
CA ALA A 139 0.95 9.45 7.22
C ALA A 139 1.27 8.29 6.27
N ILE A 140 2.34 7.60 6.62
CA ILE A 140 2.92 6.49 5.88
C ILE A 140 3.18 5.34 6.85
N THR A 141 2.80 4.13 6.46
CA THR A 141 3.18 2.88 7.11
C THR A 141 3.87 1.99 6.08
N ALA A 142 5.07 1.52 6.37
CA ALA A 142 5.77 0.51 5.59
C ALA A 142 5.57 -0.86 6.25
N SER A 143 5.15 -1.86 5.48
CA SER A 143 5.07 -3.25 5.89
C SER A 143 6.24 -4.01 5.27
N LEU A 144 7.27 -4.29 6.08
CA LEU A 144 8.48 -5.02 5.70
C LEU A 144 8.54 -6.33 6.50
N ASP A 145 8.66 -7.48 5.83
CA ASP A 145 8.61 -8.82 6.45
C ASP A 145 7.43 -9.00 7.42
N GLY A 146 6.27 -8.47 7.06
CA GLY A 146 5.04 -8.51 7.88
C GLY A 146 5.02 -7.54 9.07
N THR A 147 6.08 -6.77 9.28
CA THR A 147 6.17 -5.76 10.35
C THR A 147 5.75 -4.40 9.82
N ALA A 148 4.69 -3.83 10.39
CA ALA A 148 4.18 -2.51 10.05
C ALA A 148 4.89 -1.41 10.86
N ILE A 149 5.51 -0.47 10.16
CA ILE A 149 6.37 0.56 10.75
C ILE A 149 5.95 1.92 10.21
N ARG A 150 5.73 2.88 11.11
CA ARG A 150 5.44 4.26 10.70
C ARG A 150 6.66 4.91 10.10
N GLY A 151 6.43 5.79 9.13
CA GLY A 151 7.47 6.66 8.60
C GLY A 151 6.99 8.08 8.33
N VAL A 152 7.96 8.95 8.14
CA VAL A 152 7.81 10.35 7.75
C VAL A 152 8.62 10.61 6.50
N VAL A 153 8.16 11.52 5.64
CA VAL A 153 8.88 11.86 4.42
C VAL A 153 10.14 12.65 4.79
N LEU A 154 11.31 12.15 4.43
CA LEU A 154 12.58 12.85 4.59
C LEU A 154 12.89 13.76 3.40
N GLY A 155 12.46 13.36 2.21
CA GLY A 155 12.58 14.15 1.00
C GLY A 155 11.63 13.69 -0.09
N PHE A 156 11.27 14.61 -0.96
CA PHE A 156 10.23 14.45 -1.96
C PHE A 156 10.52 15.37 -3.14
N ASN A 157 10.39 14.85 -4.35
CA ASN A 157 10.43 15.65 -5.58
C ASN A 157 9.43 15.10 -6.59
N LYS A 158 8.33 15.83 -6.79
CA LYS A 158 7.25 15.48 -7.70
C LYS A 158 7.69 15.43 -9.17
N LEU A 159 8.58 16.32 -9.61
CA LEU A 159 9.08 16.37 -10.98
C LEU A 159 10.09 15.27 -11.30
N ALA A 160 10.66 14.64 -10.27
CA ALA A 160 11.48 13.45 -10.42
C ALA A 160 10.73 12.16 -10.09
N ASP A 161 9.48 12.27 -9.64
CA ASP A 161 8.68 11.20 -9.03
C ASP A 161 9.44 10.33 -8.03
N LEU A 162 10.23 10.95 -7.15
CA LEU A 162 10.96 10.26 -6.08
C LEU A 162 10.61 10.80 -4.71
N ALA A 163 10.62 9.89 -3.73
CA ALA A 163 10.58 10.22 -2.33
C ALA A 163 11.48 9.30 -1.50
N LEU A 164 11.92 9.82 -0.37
CA LEU A 164 12.64 9.09 0.67
C LEU A 164 11.85 9.21 1.96
N VAL A 165 11.51 8.07 2.54
CA VAL A 165 10.77 7.96 3.79
C VAL A 165 11.72 7.46 4.87
N ARG A 166 11.73 8.14 6.02
CA ARG A 166 12.41 7.67 7.22
C ARG A 166 11.40 6.93 8.09
N MET A 167 11.69 5.68 8.40
CA MET A 167 10.92 4.86 9.33
C MET A 167 11.29 5.21 10.77
N ASN A 168 10.32 5.11 11.68
CA ASN A 168 10.51 5.44 13.10
C ASN A 168 11.41 4.43 13.82
N THR A 169 11.52 3.21 13.29
CA THR A 169 12.33 2.13 13.86
C THR A 169 13.16 1.48 12.74
N PRO A 170 14.47 1.25 12.96
CA PRO A 170 15.29 0.48 12.04
C PRO A 170 14.83 -0.97 11.89
N VAL A 171 15.08 -1.57 10.72
CA VAL A 171 14.83 -2.99 10.43
C VAL A 171 16.06 -3.68 9.84
N SER A 172 16.05 -5.02 9.83
CA SER A 172 17.16 -5.87 9.38
C SER A 172 17.06 -6.37 7.92
N GLY A 173 16.15 -5.82 7.12
CA GLY A 173 15.96 -6.24 5.72
C GLY A 173 17.15 -5.90 4.80
N HIS A 174 17.16 -6.48 3.60
CA HIS A 174 18.17 -6.21 2.58
C HIS A 174 18.22 -4.70 2.27
N GLN A 175 19.42 -4.13 2.26
CA GLN A 175 19.64 -2.72 1.92
C GLN A 175 20.15 -2.63 0.49
N PHE A 176 19.34 -2.08 -0.39
CA PHE A 176 19.63 -1.97 -1.80
C PHE A 176 20.74 -0.96 -2.06
N THR A 177 21.57 -1.30 -3.04
CA THR A 177 22.53 -0.38 -3.64
C THR A 177 22.15 -0.12 -5.10
N PHE A 178 22.64 0.99 -5.63
CA PHE A 178 22.27 1.48 -6.96
C PHE A 178 23.32 1.07 -7.98
N GLU A 179 22.85 0.71 -9.17
CA GLU A 179 23.72 0.54 -10.31
C GLU A 179 24.43 1.88 -10.63
N THR A 180 25.71 1.79 -10.97
CA THR A 180 26.55 2.96 -11.29
C THR A 180 26.74 3.15 -12.78
N ILE A 181 26.54 2.08 -13.56
CA ILE A 181 26.64 2.07 -15.02
C ILE A 181 25.24 2.12 -15.62
N GLU A 182 24.99 3.05 -16.54
CA GLU A 182 23.70 3.09 -17.23
C GLU A 182 23.43 1.76 -17.96
N PRO A 183 22.25 1.15 -17.79
CA PRO A 183 21.97 -0.15 -18.40
C PRO A 183 21.83 -0.02 -19.92
N ALA A 184 22.38 -0.98 -20.66
CA ALA A 184 22.25 -1.02 -22.10
C ALA A 184 20.83 -1.46 -22.53
N LEU A 185 20.40 -1.02 -23.72
CA LEU A 185 19.15 -1.48 -24.33
C LEU A 185 19.17 -3.01 -24.51
N GLY A 186 18.03 -3.66 -24.23
CA GLY A 186 17.85 -5.09 -24.35
C GLY A 186 18.38 -5.91 -23.17
N ILE A 187 18.98 -5.29 -22.15
CA ILE A 187 19.38 -5.99 -20.92
C ILE A 187 18.13 -6.38 -20.11
N ASP A 188 18.14 -7.61 -19.60
CA ASP A 188 17.12 -8.16 -18.72
C ASP A 188 17.03 -7.35 -17.42
N VAL A 189 15.80 -6.98 -17.07
CA VAL A 189 15.46 -6.30 -15.81
C VAL A 189 14.19 -6.90 -15.21
N ALA A 190 14.01 -6.70 -13.91
CA ALA A 190 12.78 -7.10 -13.24
C ALA A 190 12.30 -6.04 -12.26
N ALA A 191 11.00 -5.77 -12.28
CA ALA A 191 10.34 -4.99 -11.25
C ALA A 191 9.88 -5.92 -10.12
N LEU A 192 10.18 -5.53 -8.88
CA LEU A 192 9.74 -6.25 -7.69
C LEU A 192 8.85 -5.34 -6.85
N GLY A 193 7.63 -5.76 -6.54
CA GLY A 193 6.71 -4.92 -5.77
C GLY A 193 5.38 -5.57 -5.44
N TYR A 194 4.45 -4.76 -4.94
CA TYR A 194 3.14 -5.19 -4.46
C TYR A 194 2.02 -4.66 -5.37
N PRO A 195 1.79 -5.27 -6.55
CA PRO A 195 0.70 -4.87 -7.42
C PRO A 195 -0.64 -5.02 -6.69
N ASP A 196 -1.50 -4.02 -6.86
CA ASP A 196 -2.76 -3.82 -6.14
C ASP A 196 -2.65 -3.86 -4.60
N GLY A 197 -1.44 -3.70 -4.04
CA GLY A 197 -1.20 -3.83 -2.60
C GLY A 197 -1.45 -5.23 -2.05
N LYS A 198 -1.21 -6.28 -2.84
CA LYS A 198 -1.45 -7.68 -2.44
C LYS A 198 -0.16 -8.41 -2.09
N THR A 199 0.28 -9.31 -2.96
CA THR A 199 1.42 -10.19 -2.75
C THR A 199 2.65 -9.64 -3.46
N LEU A 200 3.82 -9.82 -2.85
CA LEU A 200 5.09 -9.52 -3.50
C LEU A 200 5.18 -10.26 -4.84
N THR A 201 5.37 -9.52 -5.92
CA THR A 201 5.34 -9.99 -7.30
C THR A 201 6.57 -9.50 -8.05
N LEU A 202 7.17 -10.41 -8.80
CA LEU A 202 8.24 -10.10 -9.75
C LEU A 202 7.67 -10.10 -11.17
N THR A 203 7.87 -9.01 -11.92
CA THR A 203 7.61 -8.96 -13.35
C THR A 203 8.90 -8.66 -14.11
N ARG A 204 9.15 -9.41 -15.18
CA ARG A 204 10.39 -9.35 -15.95
C ARG A 204 10.15 -8.72 -17.31
N GLY A 205 11.19 -8.08 -17.82
CA GLY A 205 11.25 -7.49 -19.14
C GLY A 205 12.69 -7.12 -19.48
N VAL A 206 12.84 -6.19 -20.41
CA VAL A 206 14.13 -5.62 -20.81
C VAL A 206 14.11 -4.11 -20.70
N VAL A 207 15.29 -3.50 -20.73
CA VAL A 207 15.41 -2.06 -20.99
C VAL A 207 15.05 -1.80 -22.46
N SER A 208 13.89 -1.22 -22.71
CA SER A 208 13.37 -0.92 -24.05
C SER A 208 13.76 0.48 -24.55
N GLY A 209 14.18 1.37 -23.66
CA GLY A 209 14.56 2.73 -23.98
C GLY A 209 15.19 3.47 -22.81
N LEU A 210 15.97 4.50 -23.11
CA LEU A 210 16.63 5.37 -22.14
C LEU A 210 16.26 6.82 -22.45
N HIS A 211 16.53 7.71 -21.48
CA HIS A 211 16.35 9.16 -21.60
C HIS A 211 14.96 9.56 -22.12
N ARG A 212 13.92 8.88 -21.64
CA ARG A 212 12.54 9.20 -22.03
C ARG A 212 12.01 10.36 -21.21
N ASP A 213 11.48 11.35 -21.89
CA ASP A 213 10.70 12.42 -21.28
C ASP A 213 9.22 12.05 -21.38
N ILE A 214 8.58 11.88 -20.23
CA ILE A 214 7.22 11.35 -20.14
C ILE A 214 6.31 12.37 -19.46
N ASP A 215 5.20 12.69 -20.11
CA ASP A 215 4.12 13.46 -19.48
C ASP A 215 3.19 12.51 -18.73
N LEU A 216 3.18 12.60 -17.40
CA LEU A 216 2.27 11.84 -16.54
C LEU A 216 0.98 12.61 -16.20
N GLY A 217 0.67 13.69 -16.92
CA GLY A 217 -0.49 14.56 -16.65
C GLY A 217 -0.31 15.48 -15.43
N ILE A 218 0.84 15.39 -14.76
CA ILE A 218 1.28 16.27 -13.66
C ILE A 218 2.50 17.12 -14.06
N GLY A 219 2.89 17.06 -15.33
CA GLY A 219 4.12 17.62 -15.88
C GLY A 219 5.02 16.54 -16.51
N PHE A 220 6.02 17.01 -17.26
CA PHE A 220 7.04 16.14 -17.84
C PHE A 220 8.02 15.69 -16.77
N ILE A 221 8.20 14.37 -16.65
CA ILE A 221 9.29 13.76 -15.92
C ILE A 221 10.32 13.34 -16.97
N GLY A 222 11.45 14.03 -16.95
CA GLY A 222 12.52 13.77 -17.89
C GLY A 222 13.37 12.58 -17.48
N ASP A 223 14.18 12.08 -18.43
CA ASP A 223 15.26 11.13 -18.18
C ASP A 223 14.84 9.83 -17.48
N MET A 224 13.85 9.16 -18.05
CA MET A 224 13.29 7.89 -17.57
C MET A 224 13.84 6.69 -18.35
N ILE A 225 13.99 5.56 -17.66
CA ILE A 225 14.20 4.24 -18.26
C ILE A 225 12.84 3.71 -18.70
N GLN A 226 12.76 3.19 -19.91
CA GLN A 226 11.59 2.49 -20.44
C GLN A 226 11.83 0.98 -20.38
N THR A 227 10.81 0.23 -19.98
CA THR A 227 10.83 -1.24 -19.93
C THR A 227 9.49 -1.82 -20.38
N ASP A 228 9.51 -3.05 -20.89
CA ASP A 228 8.33 -3.85 -21.20
C ASP A 228 7.94 -4.81 -20.06
N ALA A 229 8.64 -4.75 -18.92
CA ALA A 229 8.23 -5.44 -17.71
C ALA A 229 6.79 -5.02 -17.33
N ALA A 230 5.93 -5.99 -17.04
CA ALA A 230 4.54 -5.71 -16.73
C ALA A 230 4.42 -4.90 -15.42
N ILE A 231 4.00 -3.64 -15.51
CA ILE A 231 3.79 -2.75 -14.36
C ILE A 231 2.31 -2.46 -14.19
N ASN A 232 1.79 -2.77 -13.01
CA ASN A 232 0.42 -2.46 -12.58
C ASN A 232 0.45 -1.47 -11.41
N PRO A 233 -0.68 -0.77 -11.12
CA PRO A 233 -0.82 -0.01 -9.88
C PRO A 233 -0.33 -0.81 -8.66
N GLY A 234 0.43 -0.18 -7.77
CA GLY A 234 1.04 -0.83 -6.60
C GLY A 234 2.52 -1.22 -6.79
N ASN A 235 3.00 -1.47 -8.01
CA ASN A 235 4.44 -1.62 -8.27
C ASN A 235 5.21 -0.31 -8.13
N SER A 236 4.51 0.83 -8.26
CA SER A 236 5.04 2.17 -8.10
C SER A 236 5.84 2.33 -6.80
N GLY A 237 7.06 2.83 -6.94
CA GLY A 237 8.06 3.00 -5.89
C GLY A 237 8.94 1.77 -5.62
N GLY A 238 8.66 0.63 -6.24
CA GLY A 238 9.49 -0.58 -6.15
C GLY A 238 10.78 -0.48 -6.97
N PRO A 239 11.79 -1.33 -6.68
CA PRO A 239 13.01 -1.35 -7.44
C PRO A 239 12.82 -2.03 -8.80
N LEU A 240 13.42 -1.44 -9.83
CA LEU A 240 13.75 -2.10 -11.10
C LEU A 240 15.18 -2.64 -10.98
N LEU A 241 15.34 -3.96 -11.03
CA LEU A 241 16.56 -4.67 -10.70
C LEU A 241 17.27 -5.21 -11.94
N GLY A 242 18.60 -5.21 -11.89
CA GLY A 242 19.44 -6.06 -12.72
C GLY A 242 19.58 -7.48 -12.13
N GLN A 243 20.20 -8.39 -12.89
CA GLN A 243 20.46 -9.77 -12.45
C GLN A 243 21.59 -9.91 -11.42
N ASP A 244 22.28 -8.82 -11.10
CA ASP A 244 23.21 -8.71 -9.98
C ASP A 244 22.51 -8.40 -8.65
N GLY A 245 21.24 -7.96 -8.70
CA GLY A 245 20.46 -7.49 -7.56
C GLY A 245 20.59 -5.98 -7.30
N LEU A 246 21.32 -5.25 -8.14
CA LEU A 246 21.46 -3.80 -8.03
C LEU A 246 20.23 -3.11 -8.61
N VAL A 247 19.92 -1.94 -8.05
CA VAL A 247 18.79 -1.12 -8.51
C VAL A 247 19.20 -0.35 -9.75
N SER A 248 18.61 -0.67 -10.90
CA SER A 248 18.73 0.08 -12.16
C SER A 248 17.79 1.29 -12.19
N GLY A 249 16.70 1.27 -11.42
CA GLY A 249 15.81 2.42 -11.26
C GLY A 249 14.67 2.21 -10.26
N VAL A 250 13.86 3.24 -10.06
CA VAL A 250 12.64 3.19 -9.23
C VAL A 250 11.44 3.19 -10.15
N VAL A 251 10.60 2.16 -10.08
CA VAL A 251 9.37 2.06 -10.88
C VAL A 251 8.46 3.25 -10.53
N SER A 252 8.06 4.02 -11.53
CA SER A 252 7.18 5.19 -11.33
C SER A 252 5.73 4.75 -11.51
N ALA A 253 5.18 4.79 -12.72
CA ALA A 253 3.91 4.18 -13.04
C ALA A 253 3.79 3.97 -14.56
N TYR A 254 2.76 3.22 -14.92
CA TYR A 254 2.37 2.92 -16.29
C TYR A 254 1.53 4.07 -16.88
N LEU A 255 1.72 4.40 -18.16
CA LEU A 255 0.80 5.24 -18.92
C LEU A 255 -0.35 4.37 -19.46
N PRO A 256 -1.61 4.55 -19.01
CA PRO A 256 -2.74 3.68 -19.36
C PRO A 256 -2.92 3.43 -20.86
N GLN A 257 -2.57 4.43 -21.67
CA GLN A 257 -2.79 4.44 -23.12
C GLN A 257 -1.67 3.76 -23.93
N ALA A 258 -0.54 3.41 -23.32
CA ALA A 258 0.60 2.81 -24.00
C ALA A 258 0.79 1.35 -23.56
N GLN A 259 0.06 0.41 -24.17
CA GLN A 259 0.17 -1.03 -23.86
C GLN A 259 1.63 -1.49 -23.85
N SER A 260 2.01 -2.24 -22.82
CA SER A 260 3.35 -2.83 -22.63
C SER A 260 4.50 -1.82 -22.55
N THR A 261 4.25 -0.59 -22.09
CA THR A 261 5.31 0.40 -21.85
C THR A 261 5.26 0.94 -20.43
N ALA A 262 6.29 0.66 -19.65
CA ALA A 262 6.45 1.15 -18.30
C ALA A 262 7.73 1.96 -18.13
N TYR A 263 7.78 2.75 -17.05
CA TYR A 263 8.88 3.68 -16.82
C TYR A 263 9.43 3.60 -15.40
N ALA A 264 10.74 3.77 -15.29
CA ALA A 264 11.46 3.86 -14.03
C ALA A 264 12.39 5.07 -14.01
N VAL A 265 12.53 5.71 -12.86
CA VAL A 265 13.49 6.78 -12.62
C VAL A 265 14.88 6.16 -12.51
N ALA A 266 15.84 6.62 -13.32
CA ALA A 266 17.18 6.04 -13.37
C ALA A 266 17.92 6.06 -12.02
N ALA A 267 18.64 4.98 -11.70
CA ALA A 267 19.34 4.79 -10.43
C ALA A 267 20.29 5.94 -10.06
N SER A 268 20.99 6.53 -11.03
CA SER A 268 21.88 7.66 -10.83
C SER A 268 21.18 8.88 -10.21
N ARG A 269 19.94 9.15 -10.63
CA ARG A 269 19.10 10.23 -10.10
C ARG A 269 18.60 9.91 -8.70
N VAL A 270 18.24 8.65 -8.47
CA VAL A 270 17.78 8.16 -7.17
C VAL A 270 18.90 8.29 -6.14
N ALA A 271 20.09 7.78 -6.46
CA ALA A 271 21.27 7.87 -5.59
C ALA A 271 21.62 9.32 -5.22
N LYS A 272 21.56 10.24 -6.19
CA LYS A 272 21.76 11.67 -5.96
C LYS A 272 20.73 12.25 -4.99
N ALA A 273 19.45 11.97 -5.22
CA ALA A 273 18.36 12.47 -4.37
C ALA A 273 18.44 11.91 -2.94
N VAL A 274 18.70 10.62 -2.79
CA VAL A 274 18.87 9.95 -1.49
C VAL A 274 20.00 10.62 -0.70
N LYS A 275 21.17 10.81 -1.32
CA LYS A 275 22.32 11.45 -0.68
C LYS A 275 22.01 12.88 -0.21
N GLU A 276 21.34 13.67 -1.05
CA GLU A 276 20.94 15.04 -0.72
C GLU A 276 19.98 15.08 0.48
N TRP A 277 18.94 14.24 0.47
CA TRP A 277 17.92 14.24 1.51
C TRP A 277 18.43 13.65 2.84
N GLN A 278 19.31 12.65 2.77
CA GLN A 278 20.04 12.17 3.95
C GLN A 278 20.87 13.28 4.58
N ALA A 279 21.61 14.05 3.77
CA ALA A 279 22.43 15.15 4.26
C ALA A 279 21.61 16.28 4.89
N ARG A 280 20.42 16.57 4.34
CA ARG A 280 19.49 17.55 4.94
C ARG A 280 18.95 17.07 6.28
N GLY A 281 18.59 15.79 6.41
CA GLY A 281 18.21 15.16 7.68
C GLY A 281 16.87 15.60 8.30
N VAL A 282 16.27 16.70 7.84
CA VAL A 282 15.00 17.24 8.37
C VAL A 282 13.80 16.63 7.64
N PRO A 283 12.91 15.90 8.36
CA PRO A 283 11.66 15.41 7.79
C PRO A 283 10.71 16.54 7.40
N LEU A 284 9.92 16.29 6.35
CA LEU A 284 8.80 17.13 5.97
C LEU A 284 7.63 16.86 6.92
N ALA A 285 6.95 17.93 7.33
CA ALA A 285 5.74 17.82 8.12
C ALA A 285 4.65 17.08 7.32
N PRO A 286 3.94 16.11 7.92
CA PRO A 286 2.78 15.50 7.29
C PRO A 286 1.70 16.54 6.97
N VAL A 287 0.86 16.25 5.99
CA VAL A 287 -0.30 17.10 5.70
C VAL A 287 -1.26 17.07 6.89
N ASP A 288 -1.62 18.27 7.37
CA ASP A 288 -2.65 18.45 8.39
C ASP A 288 -4.04 18.38 7.73
N CYS A 289 -4.86 17.43 8.19
CA CYS A 289 -6.22 17.24 7.70
C CYS A 289 -7.27 18.02 8.51
N GLY A 290 -6.86 18.90 9.43
CA GLY A 290 -7.76 19.77 10.20
C GLY A 290 -8.51 19.06 11.34
N GLY A 291 -8.18 17.79 11.63
CA GLY A 291 -8.60 17.09 12.84
C GLY A 291 -7.63 17.41 13.98
N ALA A 292 -8.15 17.56 15.21
CA ALA A 292 -7.28 17.66 16.38
C ALA A 292 -6.29 16.49 16.36
N PRO A 293 -4.96 16.73 16.38
CA PRO A 293 -4.01 15.64 16.49
C PRO A 293 -4.32 14.89 17.77
N ALA A 294 -4.42 13.54 17.71
CA ALA A 294 -4.55 12.72 18.90
C ALA A 294 -3.48 13.19 19.92
N PRO A 295 -3.89 13.74 21.07
CA PRO A 295 -2.96 14.22 22.08
C PRO A 295 -2.21 12.98 22.56
N ASP A 296 -0.90 12.98 22.37
CA ASP A 296 0.02 11.85 22.48
C ASP A 296 -0.15 10.80 21.37
N SER A 297 0.40 11.08 20.19
CA SER A 297 0.58 10.13 19.09
C SER A 297 1.66 9.07 19.40
N GLY A 298 1.52 8.42 20.55
CA GLY A 298 2.14 7.12 20.81
C GLY A 298 1.89 6.18 19.64
N VAL A 299 2.79 5.21 19.48
CA VAL A 299 2.74 4.26 18.37
C VAL A 299 1.42 3.49 18.42
N PHE A 300 0.41 3.85 17.61
CA PHE A 300 -0.71 2.95 17.33
C PHE A 300 -0.14 1.70 16.65
N SER A 301 0.06 0.65 17.44
CA SER A 301 0.72 -0.58 17.04
C SER A 301 -0.31 -1.62 16.66
N MET A 302 -0.05 -2.34 15.58
CA MET A 302 -0.81 -3.54 15.24
C MET A 302 0.06 -4.78 15.44
N LYS A 303 -0.51 -5.80 16.07
CA LYS A 303 0.06 -7.15 16.14
C LYS A 303 -0.92 -8.15 15.56
N VAL A 304 -0.44 -9.03 14.69
CA VAL A 304 -1.25 -10.13 14.14
C VAL A 304 -0.75 -11.44 14.75
N SER A 305 -1.63 -12.14 15.48
CA SER A 305 -1.32 -13.42 16.13
C SER A 305 -2.00 -14.62 15.46
N SER A 306 -3.00 -14.37 14.61
CA SER A 306 -3.72 -15.40 13.86
C SER A 306 -2.84 -16.03 12.78
N SER A 307 -2.93 -17.34 12.60
CA SER A 307 -2.25 -18.09 11.53
C SER A 307 -3.07 -18.16 10.23
N HIS A 308 -4.22 -17.50 10.16
CA HIS A 308 -5.06 -17.47 8.96
C HIS A 308 -4.34 -16.70 7.83
N ASP A 309 -4.42 -17.20 6.60
CA ASP A 309 -3.78 -16.62 5.41
C ASP A 309 -4.16 -15.14 5.15
N GLN A 310 -5.41 -14.77 5.42
CA GLN A 310 -5.93 -13.40 5.30
C GLN A 310 -5.71 -12.53 6.54
N ALA A 311 -5.07 -13.03 7.61
CA ALA A 311 -4.98 -12.31 8.88
C ALA A 311 -4.29 -10.94 8.74
N ASN A 312 -3.22 -10.88 7.96
CA ASN A 312 -2.53 -9.62 7.67
C ASN A 312 -3.43 -8.66 6.86
N ASN A 313 -4.16 -9.17 5.86
CA ASN A 313 -5.00 -8.34 5.00
C ASN A 313 -6.17 -7.70 5.76
N VAL A 314 -6.88 -8.47 6.58
CA VAL A 314 -7.97 -7.94 7.42
C VAL A 314 -7.43 -7.06 8.55
N GLY A 315 -6.26 -7.39 9.10
CA GLY A 315 -5.55 -6.55 10.06
C GLY A 315 -5.22 -5.17 9.48
N GLN A 316 -4.69 -5.13 8.26
CA GLN A 316 -4.39 -3.87 7.56
C GLN A 316 -5.65 -3.04 7.30
N ALA A 317 -6.77 -3.65 6.93
CA ALA A 317 -8.04 -2.93 6.77
C ALA A 317 -8.49 -2.25 8.08
N LEU A 318 -8.41 -2.96 9.21
CA LEU A 318 -8.70 -2.43 10.54
C LEU A 318 -7.69 -1.36 10.98
N LEU A 319 -6.41 -1.54 10.66
CA LEU A 319 -5.37 -0.55 10.90
C LEU A 319 -5.68 0.75 10.15
N LEU A 320 -6.01 0.68 8.87
CA LEU A 320 -6.37 1.86 8.06
C LEU A 320 -7.60 2.57 8.63
N HIS A 321 -8.61 1.81 9.06
CA HIS A 321 -9.78 2.36 9.72
C HIS A 321 -9.42 3.15 10.99
N GLY A 322 -8.67 2.52 11.91
CA GLY A 322 -8.22 3.17 13.15
C GLY A 322 -7.31 4.39 12.89
N GLN A 323 -6.41 4.31 11.90
CA GLN A 323 -5.55 5.44 11.54
C GLN A 323 -6.36 6.64 11.01
N GLY A 324 -7.41 6.39 10.23
CA GLY A 324 -8.30 7.45 9.77
C GLY A 324 -9.04 8.13 10.92
N ILE A 325 -9.52 7.35 11.90
CA ILE A 325 -10.13 7.88 13.14
C ILE A 325 -9.13 8.78 13.89
N ASN A 326 -7.93 8.28 14.16
CA ASN A 326 -6.91 9.00 14.94
C ASN A 326 -6.48 10.35 14.35
N ARG A 327 -6.70 10.56 13.05
CA ARG A 327 -6.31 11.78 12.33
C ARG A 327 -7.51 12.68 11.99
N GLY A 328 -8.70 12.32 12.45
CA GLY A 328 -9.93 13.00 12.04
C GLY A 328 -10.24 12.85 10.54
N ALA A 329 -9.59 11.93 9.82
CA ALA A 329 -9.87 11.62 8.42
C ALA A 329 -11.08 10.67 8.33
N TYR A 330 -12.21 11.12 8.86
CA TYR A 330 -13.41 10.30 9.05
C TYR A 330 -13.98 9.77 7.73
N ALA A 331 -13.96 10.55 6.66
CA ALA A 331 -14.34 10.08 5.33
C ALA A 331 -13.49 8.86 4.87
N ALA A 332 -12.18 8.89 5.11
CA ALA A 332 -11.29 7.78 4.75
C ALA A 332 -11.50 6.55 5.64
N ALA A 333 -11.70 6.75 6.95
CA ALA A 333 -12.03 5.68 7.88
C ALA A 333 -13.40 5.05 7.56
N PHE A 334 -14.39 5.86 7.23
CA PHE A 334 -15.75 5.44 6.91
C PHE A 334 -15.81 4.62 5.62
N LYS A 335 -14.97 4.94 4.63
CA LYS A 335 -14.81 4.11 3.41
C LYS A 335 -14.36 2.69 3.72
N GLN A 336 -13.77 2.38 4.88
CA GLN A 336 -13.42 1.00 5.24
C GLN A 336 -14.63 0.16 5.67
N LEU A 337 -15.79 0.78 5.85
CA LEU A 337 -17.06 0.09 6.12
C LEU A 337 -17.70 -0.38 4.80
N THR A 338 -18.51 -1.44 4.84
CA THR A 338 -19.40 -1.73 3.72
C THR A 338 -20.47 -0.63 3.60
N PRO A 339 -21.02 -0.40 2.40
CA PRO A 339 -22.12 0.56 2.21
C PRO A 339 -23.31 0.30 3.14
N GLU A 340 -23.64 -0.98 3.38
CA GLU A 340 -24.76 -1.38 4.23
C GLU A 340 -24.51 -1.03 5.70
N LEU A 341 -23.30 -1.31 6.20
CA LEU A 341 -22.92 -0.95 7.57
C LEU A 341 -22.85 0.58 7.72
N GLY A 342 -22.24 1.27 6.76
CA GLY A 342 -22.19 2.74 6.75
C GLY A 342 -23.58 3.38 6.77
N ALA A 343 -24.51 2.85 5.98
CA ALA A 343 -25.91 3.31 5.97
C ALA A 343 -26.59 3.08 7.33
N SER A 344 -26.30 1.98 8.02
CA SER A 344 -26.85 1.68 9.35
C SER A 344 -26.45 2.72 10.41
N PHE A 345 -25.29 3.37 10.25
CA PHE A 345 -24.85 4.47 11.11
C PHE A 345 -25.49 5.82 10.75
N GLY A 346 -26.27 5.89 9.66
CA GLY A 346 -26.87 7.13 9.16
C GLY A 346 -25.87 8.02 8.40
N GLY A 347 -24.81 7.44 7.84
CA GLY A 347 -23.79 8.14 7.06
C GLY A 347 -22.59 8.63 7.88
N GLU A 348 -21.57 9.13 7.17
CA GLU A 348 -20.25 9.47 7.72
C GLU A 348 -20.31 10.54 8.82
N ALA A 349 -21.09 11.60 8.61
CA ALA A 349 -21.20 12.71 9.57
C ALA A 349 -21.79 12.24 10.90
N LYS A 350 -22.85 11.41 10.86
CA LYS A 350 -23.49 10.89 12.06
C LYS A 350 -22.62 9.83 12.76
N TRP A 351 -21.93 9.00 11.99
CA TRP A 351 -20.99 8.03 12.51
C TRP A 351 -19.80 8.68 13.24
N SER A 352 -19.30 9.80 12.73
CA SER A 352 -18.11 10.48 13.28
C SER A 352 -18.41 11.44 14.43
N GLU A 353 -19.68 11.79 14.69
CA GLU A 353 -20.12 12.77 15.70
C GLU A 353 -19.61 12.47 17.14
N GLY A 354 -19.26 11.21 17.44
CA GLY A 354 -18.71 10.77 18.73
C GLY A 354 -17.22 10.42 18.74
N LEU A 355 -16.51 10.58 17.61
CA LEU A 355 -15.12 10.16 17.48
C LEU A 355 -14.11 11.31 17.71
N GLY A 356 -14.60 12.54 17.88
CA GLY A 356 -13.79 13.77 17.94
C GLY A 356 -12.65 13.78 18.97
N SER A 357 -12.79 13.03 20.08
CA SER A 357 -11.73 12.87 21.08
C SER A 357 -11.15 11.45 21.13
N SER A 358 -11.70 10.52 20.35
CA SER A 358 -11.43 9.09 20.49
C SER A 358 -10.37 8.65 19.49
N TYR A 359 -9.33 7.98 19.97
CA TYR A 359 -8.25 7.46 19.12
C TYR A 359 -7.76 6.10 19.60
N TRP A 360 -7.32 5.28 18.65
CA TRP A 360 -6.84 3.93 18.82
C TRP A 360 -5.35 3.96 19.18
N THR A 361 -4.94 3.20 20.19
CA THR A 361 -3.54 3.11 20.62
C THR A 361 -2.94 1.72 20.39
N LYS A 362 -3.77 0.67 20.30
CA LYS A 362 -3.30 -0.70 20.09
C LYS A 362 -4.34 -1.55 19.37
N LEU A 363 -3.92 -2.38 18.42
CA LEU A 363 -4.77 -3.37 17.75
C LEU A 363 -4.07 -4.72 17.70
N ASP A 364 -4.55 -5.69 18.50
CA ASP A 364 -4.08 -7.07 18.41
C ASP A 364 -5.14 -7.92 17.69
N VAL A 365 -4.82 -8.37 16.47
CA VAL A 365 -5.63 -9.37 15.76
C VAL A 365 -5.35 -10.74 16.37
N VAL A 366 -6.24 -11.17 17.27
CA VAL A 366 -6.07 -12.38 18.08
C VAL A 366 -6.34 -13.63 17.25
N ASN A 367 -7.47 -13.67 16.56
CA ASN A 367 -7.88 -14.82 15.78
C ASN A 367 -8.78 -14.39 14.61
N VAL A 368 -8.62 -15.06 13.47
CA VAL A 368 -9.46 -14.88 12.28
C VAL A 368 -10.10 -16.22 11.96
N ILE A 369 -11.42 -16.22 11.77
CA ILE A 369 -12.22 -17.42 11.53
C ILE A 369 -13.09 -17.17 10.30
N GLY A 370 -13.24 -18.19 9.45
CA GLY A 370 -14.11 -18.13 8.28
C GLY A 370 -13.37 -18.59 7.01
N ALA A 371 -14.00 -18.38 5.87
CA ALA A 371 -13.45 -18.68 4.56
C ALA A 371 -14.19 -17.91 3.47
N GLY A 372 -13.60 -17.84 2.28
CA GLY A 372 -14.20 -17.15 1.13
C GLY A 372 -14.30 -15.64 1.38
N ASN A 373 -15.47 -15.05 1.11
CA ASN A 373 -15.66 -13.61 1.11
C ASN A 373 -16.20 -13.04 2.45
N SER A 374 -16.21 -13.85 3.52
CA SER A 374 -16.69 -13.42 4.83
C SER A 374 -15.84 -14.01 5.94
N LEU A 375 -15.32 -13.15 6.81
CA LEU A 375 -14.46 -13.51 7.94
C LEU A 375 -14.95 -12.86 9.22
N VAL A 376 -14.69 -13.51 10.35
CA VAL A 376 -14.83 -12.94 11.69
C VAL A 376 -13.44 -12.73 12.27
N VAL A 377 -13.15 -11.50 12.65
CA VAL A 377 -11.84 -11.06 13.16
C VAL A 377 -12.01 -10.65 14.61
N ASN A 378 -11.48 -11.47 15.51
CA ASN A 378 -11.47 -11.18 16.94
C ASN A 378 -10.24 -10.35 17.28
N VAL A 379 -10.45 -9.18 17.87
CA VAL A 379 -9.37 -8.26 18.21
C VAL A 379 -9.41 -7.82 19.67
N LEU A 380 -8.23 -7.51 20.21
CA LEU A 380 -8.09 -6.63 21.35
C LEU A 380 -7.75 -5.25 20.83
N LEU A 381 -8.64 -4.30 21.03
CA LEU A 381 -8.45 -2.91 20.64
C LEU A 381 -8.29 -2.07 21.90
N GLN A 382 -7.27 -1.22 21.97
CA GLN A 382 -7.18 -0.19 22.99
C GLN A 382 -7.46 1.17 22.37
N THR A 383 -8.30 1.96 23.04
CA THR A 383 -8.59 3.35 22.68
C THR A 383 -8.34 4.29 23.85
N ARG A 384 -8.14 5.56 23.54
CA ARG A 384 -8.17 6.66 24.49
C ARG A 384 -9.15 7.73 24.02
N GLN A 385 -9.72 8.43 24.98
CA GLN A 385 -10.69 9.50 24.72
C GLN A 385 -10.78 10.46 25.90
N ASP A 386 -11.40 11.62 25.69
CA ASP A 386 -11.77 12.51 26.79
C ASP A 386 -12.77 11.81 27.74
N ALA A 387 -12.64 12.06 29.05
CA ALA A 387 -13.50 11.46 30.07
C ALA A 387 -14.98 11.73 29.81
N ALA A 388 -15.32 12.87 29.21
CA ALA A 388 -16.70 13.23 28.86
C ALA A 388 -17.33 12.30 27.80
N HIS A 389 -16.51 11.65 26.97
CA HIS A 389 -16.94 10.73 25.91
C HIS A 389 -16.65 9.26 26.24
N GLY A 390 -15.97 8.99 27.36
CA GLY A 390 -15.67 7.66 27.85
C GLY A 390 -16.85 6.96 28.53
N VAL A 391 -16.98 5.65 28.30
CA VAL A 391 -17.94 4.82 29.06
C VAL A 391 -17.59 4.91 30.55
N ALA A 392 -18.53 5.36 31.38
CA ALA A 392 -18.30 5.60 32.81
C ALA A 392 -17.10 6.50 33.12
N GLY A 393 -16.78 7.46 32.24
CA GLY A 393 -15.66 8.39 32.43
C GLY A 393 -14.28 7.82 32.07
N GLN A 394 -14.21 6.62 31.49
CA GLN A 394 -12.95 6.01 31.09
C GLN A 394 -12.21 6.87 30.06
N THR A 395 -10.99 7.28 30.37
CA THR A 395 -10.10 7.97 29.41
C THR A 395 -9.24 7.00 28.59
N CYS A 396 -9.20 5.73 29.01
CA CYS A 396 -8.53 4.63 28.32
C CYS A 396 -9.40 3.39 28.44
N SER A 397 -9.64 2.72 27.31
CA SER A 397 -10.55 1.59 27.21
C SER A 397 -9.92 0.43 26.43
N ASP A 398 -9.95 -0.77 27.02
CA ASP A 398 -9.64 -2.03 26.36
C ASP A 398 -10.94 -2.70 25.89
N TRP A 399 -10.98 -3.02 24.61
CA TRP A 399 -12.13 -3.57 23.90
C TRP A 399 -11.83 -4.98 23.42
N ARG A 400 -12.81 -5.87 23.55
CA ARG A 400 -12.82 -7.18 22.88
C ARG A 400 -13.90 -7.18 21.82
N ILE A 401 -13.49 -7.01 20.56
CA ILE A 401 -14.42 -6.81 19.43
C ILE A 401 -14.31 -8.00 18.47
N ALA A 402 -15.46 -8.49 18.00
CA ALA A 402 -15.54 -9.37 16.85
C ALA A 402 -16.03 -8.55 15.65
N TYR A 403 -15.13 -8.27 14.70
CA TYR A 403 -15.47 -7.62 13.44
C TYR A 403 -15.88 -8.66 12.41
N THR A 404 -17.04 -8.47 11.78
CA THR A 404 -17.38 -9.19 10.54
C THR A 404 -16.75 -8.42 9.39
N MET A 405 -15.91 -9.08 8.61
CA MET A 405 -15.24 -8.54 7.43
C MET A 405 -15.81 -9.18 6.16
N ALA A 406 -16.10 -8.39 5.14
CA ALA A 406 -16.57 -8.86 3.84
C ALA A 406 -15.60 -8.46 2.73
N TRP A 407 -15.34 -9.36 1.79
CA TRP A 407 -14.55 -9.08 0.60
C TRP A 407 -15.43 -8.51 -0.51
N ASP A 408 -15.12 -7.31 -1.00
CA ASP A 408 -15.91 -6.62 -2.05
C ASP A 408 -15.37 -6.84 -3.47
N GLY A 409 -14.36 -7.70 -3.64
CA GLY A 409 -13.66 -7.91 -4.91
C GLY A 409 -12.34 -7.11 -5.02
N ALA A 410 -12.17 -6.06 -4.22
CA ALA A 410 -10.99 -5.20 -4.20
C ALA A 410 -10.30 -5.16 -2.84
N ALA A 411 -11.06 -5.07 -1.75
CA ALA A 411 -10.56 -4.94 -0.39
C ALA A 411 -11.47 -5.63 0.64
N TRP A 412 -10.90 -5.92 1.81
CA TRP A 412 -11.67 -6.33 2.98
C TRP A 412 -12.32 -5.11 3.62
N ARG A 413 -13.65 -5.15 3.79
CA ARG A 413 -14.46 -4.09 4.41
C ARG A 413 -15.07 -4.56 5.72
N ILE A 414 -15.24 -3.64 6.65
CA ILE A 414 -15.96 -3.90 7.90
C ILE A 414 -17.46 -3.95 7.58
N ALA A 415 -18.06 -5.13 7.73
CA ALA A 415 -19.47 -5.39 7.47
C ALA A 415 -20.31 -5.45 8.76
N GLY A 416 -19.68 -5.64 9.92
CA GLY A 416 -20.36 -5.64 11.20
C GLY A 416 -19.42 -5.65 12.39
N THR A 417 -19.97 -5.37 13.56
CA THR A 417 -19.25 -5.34 14.83
C THR A 417 -20.09 -5.98 15.93
N ALA A 418 -19.49 -6.89 16.69
CA ALA A 418 -20.11 -7.48 17.88
C ALA A 418 -19.17 -7.36 19.09
N LEU A 419 -19.76 -7.29 20.28
CA LEU A 419 -19.08 -7.20 21.57
C LEU A 419 -19.35 -8.47 22.40
N PRO A 420 -18.72 -9.61 22.06
CA PRO A 420 -19.05 -10.91 22.66
C PRO A 420 -18.77 -10.98 24.17
N HIS A 421 -17.95 -10.06 24.69
CA HIS A 421 -17.60 -9.97 26.11
C HIS A 421 -18.17 -8.72 26.79
N GLY A 422 -19.17 -8.08 26.18
CA GLY A 422 -19.76 -6.84 26.68
C GLY A 422 -18.95 -5.60 26.32
N GLY A 423 -19.27 -4.48 27.00
CA GLY A 423 -18.64 -3.18 26.76
C GLY A 423 -17.15 -3.12 27.10
N PRO A 424 -16.50 -1.98 26.83
CA PRO A 424 -15.08 -1.79 27.13
C PRO A 424 -14.79 -1.85 28.63
N GLN A 425 -13.59 -2.29 28.97
CA GLN A 425 -13.05 -2.20 30.32
C GLN A 425 -12.04 -1.04 30.39
N ALA A 426 -11.87 -0.42 31.56
CA ALA A 426 -10.79 0.53 31.76
C ALA A 426 -9.43 -0.17 31.53
N CYS A 427 -8.49 0.49 30.88
CA CYS A 427 -7.13 -0.05 30.69
C CYS A 427 -6.51 -0.43 32.05
N THR A 428 -5.83 -1.57 32.10
CA THR A 428 -5.09 -2.04 33.28
C THR A 428 -3.71 -1.40 33.42
#